data_AF-A0A1G9U7N7-F1
#
_entry.id   AF-A0A1G9U7N7-F1
#
_cell.length_a   1.000
_cell.length_b   1.000
_cell.length_c   1.000
_cell.angle_alpha   90.00
_cell.angle_beta   90.00
_cell.angle_gamma   90.00
#
_symmetry.space_group_name_H-M   'P 1'
#
loop_
_entity.id
_entity.type
_entity.pdbx_description
1 polymer ?
#
loop_
_entity_poly.entity_id
_entity_poly.type
_entity_poly.pdbx_seq_one_letter_code
_entity_poly.pdbx_strand_id
1 'polypeptide(L)' 'MEQRMKQLFNRLAFLGYRSFDIKKIVQEAIGKESVSEINRSQSIKVIRHLEFYEQLGANFVEAYSK' A
#
# COMPACT_ATOMS: atom_id res chain seq x y z
N MET A 1 8.72 -10.44 6.15
CA MET A 1 7.76 -9.76 5.24
C MET A 1 7.10 -8.56 5.91
N GLU A 2 6.73 -8.67 7.20
CA GLU A 2 6.10 -7.58 7.96
C GLU A 2 6.89 -6.26 7.98
N GLN A 3 8.23 -6.30 8.03
CA GLN A 3 9.05 -5.08 8.01
C GLN A 3 8.89 -4.26 6.72
N ARG A 4 8.80 -4.92 5.57
CA ARG A 4 8.66 -4.25 4.26
C ARG A 4 7.27 -3.62 4.10
N MET A 5 6.25 -4.32 4.59
CA MET A 5 4.90 -3.75 4.71
C MET A 5 4.89 -2.50 5.59
N LYS A 6 5.47 -2.56 6.80
CA LYS A 6 5.56 -1.40 7.70
C LYS A 6 6.25 -0.19 7.06
N GLN A 7 7.33 -0.41 6.30
CA GLN A 7 8.00 0.67 5.57
C GLN A 7 7.08 1.29 4.51
N LEU A 8 6.34 0.47 3.75
CA LEU A 8 5.37 0.94 2.76
C LEU A 8 4.21 1.71 3.40
N PHE A 9 3.69 1.24 4.54
CA PHE A 9 2.68 1.97 5.31
C PHE A 9 3.19 3.36 5.72
N ASN A 10 4.42 3.47 6.24
CA ASN A 10 5.00 4.75 6.62
C ASN A 10 5.22 5.68 5.42
N ARG A 11 5.66 5.15 4.27
CA ARG A 11 5.80 5.94 3.03
C ARG A 11 4.46 6.45 2.51
N LEU A 12 3.46 5.60 2.46
CA LEU A 12 2.10 6.00 2.05
C LEU A 12 1.52 7.03 3.02
N ALA A 13 1.73 6.86 4.33
CA ALA A 13 1.34 7.86 5.31
C ALA A 13 2.05 9.21 5.09
N PHE A 14 3.34 9.20 4.74
CA PHE A 14 4.10 10.41 4.40
C PHE A 14 3.58 11.08 3.12
N LEU A 15 3.11 10.29 2.15
CA LEU A 15 2.45 10.78 0.93
C LEU A 15 1.02 11.29 1.19
N GLY A 16 0.50 11.20 2.41
CA GLY A 16 -0.81 11.69 2.80
C GLY A 16 -1.95 10.65 2.75
N TYR A 17 -1.64 9.37 2.49
CA TYR A 17 -2.64 8.31 2.54
C TYR A 17 -3.06 8.02 3.98
N ARG A 18 -4.38 7.96 4.23
CA ARG A 18 -4.90 7.62 5.56
C ARG A 18 -4.87 6.12 5.77
N SER A 19 -4.84 5.69 7.03
CA SER A 19 -4.88 4.28 7.42
C SER A 19 -6.06 3.51 6.79
N PHE A 20 -7.19 4.19 6.56
CA PHE A 20 -8.35 3.62 5.88
C PHE A 20 -8.10 3.36 4.39
N ASP A 21 -7.45 4.28 3.68
CA ASP A 21 -7.08 4.10 2.27
C ASP A 21 -6.09 2.96 2.12
N ILE A 22 -5.10 2.88 3.00
CA ILE A 22 -4.13 1.79 2.95
C ILE A 22 -4.81 0.45 3.26
N LYS A 23 -5.77 0.41 4.18
CA LYS A 23 -6.58 -0.79 4.43
C LYS A 23 -7.40 -1.20 3.20
N LYS A 24 -8.01 -0.24 2.50
CA LYS A 24 -8.70 -0.48 1.22
C LYS A 24 -7.77 -1.06 0.17
N ILE A 25 -6.59 -0.47 -0.02
CA ILE A 25 -5.57 -0.95 -0.97
C ILE A 25 -5.19 -2.40 -0.65
N VAL A 26 -5.00 -2.72 0.63
CA VAL A 26 -4.70 -4.09 1.07
C VAL A 26 -5.85 -5.04 0.77
N GLN A 27 -7.10 -4.65 1.06
CA GLN A 27 -8.31 -5.44 0.77
C GLN A 27 -8.50 -5.68 -0.74
N GLU A 28 -8.27 -4.66 -1.57
CA GLU A 28 -8.29 -4.77 -3.02
C GLU A 28 -7.20 -5.71 -3.53
N ALA A 29 -5.98 -5.60 -3.00
CA ALA A 29 -4.85 -6.43 -3.41
C ALA A 29 -5.05 -7.93 -3.11
N ILE A 30 -5.73 -8.25 -2.00
CA ILE A 30 -6.06 -9.64 -1.63
C ILE A 30 -7.39 -10.13 -2.21
N GLY A 31 -8.19 -9.22 -2.77
CA GLY A 31 -9.54 -9.50 -3.28
C GLY A 31 -10.50 -10.06 -2.22
N LYS A 32 -10.28 -9.72 -0.94
CA LYS A 32 -11.07 -10.21 0.20
C LYS A 32 -11.40 -9.07 1.14
N GLU A 33 -12.61 -9.13 1.71
CA GLU A 33 -13.08 -8.19 2.73
C GLU A 33 -12.30 -8.33 4.05
N SER A 34 -11.80 -9.54 4.37
CA SER A 34 -11.09 -9.83 5.62
C SER A 34 -9.64 -10.25 5.40
N VAL A 35 -8.74 -9.59 6.14
CA VAL A 35 -7.27 -9.74 6.13
C VAL A 35 -6.80 -10.81 7.14
N SER A 36 -7.72 -11.57 7.74
CA SER A 36 -7.43 -12.45 8.89
C SER A 36 -6.40 -13.55 8.59
N GLU A 37 -6.26 -13.97 7.34
CA GLU A 37 -5.21 -14.91 6.90
C GLU A 37 -4.63 -14.50 5.54
N ILE A 38 -3.52 -13.75 5.58
CA ILE A 38 -2.75 -13.43 4.39
C ILE A 38 -1.75 -14.56 4.13
N ASN A 39 -1.99 -15.37 3.09
CA ASN A 39 -1.01 -16.33 2.61
C ASN A 39 0.21 -15.65 1.98
N ARG A 40 1.35 -16.35 1.94
CA ARG A 40 2.62 -15.82 1.41
C ARG A 40 2.49 -15.16 0.03
N SER A 41 1.69 -15.74 -0.86
CA SER A 41 1.40 -15.19 -2.20
C SER A 41 0.55 -13.92 -2.16
N GLN A 42 -0.36 -13.82 -1.19
CA GLN A 42 -1.19 -12.63 -0.97
C GLN A 42 -0.34 -11.49 -0.40
N SER A 43 0.60 -11.77 0.51
CA SER A 43 1.54 -10.76 1.00
C SER A 43 2.36 -10.14 -0.13
N ILE A 44 2.80 -10.95 -1.10
CA ILE A 44 3.54 -10.46 -2.28
C ILE A 44 2.65 -9.56 -3.14
N LYS A 45 1.37 -9.92 -3.36
CA LYS A 45 0.42 -9.08 -4.09
C LYS A 45 0.19 -7.74 -3.40
N VAL A 46 -0.01 -7.77 -2.08
CA VAL A 46 -0.20 -6.55 -1.29
C VAL A 46 1.03 -5.64 -1.37
N ILE A 47 2.23 -6.19 -1.23
CA ILE A 47 3.48 -5.41 -1.38
C ILE A 47 3.54 -4.74 -2.75
N ARG A 48 3.24 -5.47 -3.84
CA ARG A 48 3.23 -4.89 -5.19
C ARG A 48 2.19 -3.79 -5.36
N HIS A 49 0.99 -3.95 -4.82
CA HIS A 49 -0.02 -2.90 -4.85
C HIS A 49 0.40 -1.68 -4.05
N LEU A 50 0.93 -1.87 -2.84
CA LEU A 50 1.42 -0.75 -2.02
C LEU A 50 2.58 -0.02 -2.71
N GLU A 51 3.51 -0.73 -3.34
CA GLU A 51 4.60 -0.12 -4.15
C GLU A 51 4.02 0.66 -5.34
N PHE A 52 3.01 0.14 -6.02
CA PHE A 52 2.34 0.85 -7.13
C PHE A 52 1.67 2.16 -6.66
N TYR A 53 0.95 2.14 -5.54
CA TYR A 53 0.34 3.34 -4.96
C TYR A 53 1.38 4.33 -4.42
N GLU A 54 2.52 3.84 -3.92
CA GLU A 54 3.65 4.68 -3.53
C GLU A 54 4.22 5.41 -4.74
N GLN A 55 4.46 4.71 -5.86
CA GLN A 55 4.92 5.34 -7.10
C GLN A 55 3.90 6.33 -7.66
N LEU A 56 2.61 6.02 -7.58
CA LEU A 56 1.53 6.95 -7.99
C LEU A 56 1.53 8.22 -7.14
N GLY A 57 1.63 8.07 -5.82
CA GLY A 57 1.69 9.22 -4.89
C GLY A 57 2.96 10.05 -5.09
N ALA A 58 4.11 9.40 -5.23
CA ALA A 58 5.38 10.06 -5.50
C ALA A 58 5.34 10.83 -6.83
N ASN A 59 4.80 10.21 -7.89
CA ASN A 59 4.65 10.84 -9.20
C ASN A 59 3.63 11.99 -9.17
N PHE A 60 2.57 11.88 -8.36
CA PHE A 60 1.61 12.97 -8.17
C PHE A 60 2.25 14.17 -7.46
N VAL A 61 3.00 13.92 -6.37
CA VAL A 61 3.76 14.95 -5.66
C VAL A 61 4.80 15.59 -6.59
N GLU A 62 5.54 14.79 -7.35
CA GLU A 62 6.53 15.30 -8.31
C GLU A 62 5.88 16.14 -9.42
N ALA A 63 4.73 15.69 -9.96
CA ALA A 63 3.99 16.40 -11.00
C ALA A 63 3.37 17.72 -10.53
N TYR A 64 2.96 17.82 -9.26
CA TYR A 64 2.38 19.03 -8.67
C TYR A 64 3.39 19.94 -7.95
N SER A 65 4.67 19.55 -7.87
CA SER A 65 5.75 20.37 -7.31
C SER A 65 6.35 21.37 -8.32
N LYS A 66 5.65 21.65 -9.43
CA LYS A 66 6.08 22.55 -10.51
C LYS A 66 5.16 23.75 -10.66
#